data_AF-E9JMD6-F1
#
_entry.id   AF-E9JMD6-F1
#
_cell.length_a   1.000
_cell.length_b   1.000
_cell.length_c   1.000
_cell.angle_alpha   90.00
_cell.angle_beta   90.00
_cell.angle_gamma   90.00
#
_symmetry.space_group_name_H-M   'P 1'
#
loop_
_entity.id
_entity.type
_entity.pdbx_description
1 polymer ?
#
loop_
_entity_poly.entity_id
_entity_poly.type
_entity_poly.pdbx_seq_one_letter_code
_entity_poly.pdbx_strand_id
1 'polypeptide(L)'
;EDRIKEKVWQPVKDTENLIIDLRYNTGGSTEALPILLSYMFDTSSNTHLFSIYDSVRNVTADFHTLRNISGPSYGSRKGIYVLTSYYTAEAGEEFAYLIQS
;
A
#
# COMPACT_ATOMS: atom_id res chain seq x y z
N GLU A 1 8.30 -9.22 -10.57
CA GLU A 1 6.96 -9.24 -9.94
C GLU A 1 6.63 -10.60 -9.33
N ASP A 2 6.89 -11.72 -10.02
CA ASP A 2 6.53 -13.07 -9.54
C ASP A 2 7.07 -13.42 -8.14
N ARG A 3 8.26 -12.94 -7.81
CA ARG A 3 8.88 -13.21 -6.50
C ARG A 3 8.13 -12.61 -5.31
N ILE A 4 7.46 -11.47 -5.49
CA ILE A 4 6.67 -10.82 -4.41
C ILE A 4 5.34 -11.55 -4.26
N LYS A 5 4.69 -11.89 -5.38
CA LYS A 5 3.49 -12.74 -5.39
C LYS A 5 3.70 -14.03 -4.63
N GLU A 6 4.77 -14.77 -4.93
CA GLU A 6 5.04 -16.07 -4.31
C GLU A 6 5.45 -15.98 -2.84
N LYS A 7 6.23 -14.95 -2.46
CA LYS A 7 6.78 -14.85 -1.09
C LYS A 7 5.88 -14.08 -0.11
N VAL A 8 5.05 -13.17 -0.59
CA VAL A 8 4.25 -12.28 0.26
C VAL A 8 2.78 -12.59 0.09
N TRP A 9 2.23 -12.39 -1.10
CA TRP A 9 0.77 -12.39 -1.28
C TRP A 9 0.16 -13.79 -1.27
N GLN A 10 0.79 -14.79 -1.90
CA GLN A 10 0.29 -16.16 -1.88
C GLN A 10 0.23 -16.76 -0.47
N PRO A 11 1.28 -16.64 0.38
CA PRO A 11 1.24 -17.20 1.73
C PRO A 11 0.22 -16.53 2.67
N VAL A 12 -0.01 -15.22 2.53
CA VAL A 12 -0.88 -14.49 3.47
C VAL A 12 -2.34 -14.44 3.02
N LYS A 13 -2.67 -14.77 1.76
CA LYS A 13 -4.01 -14.55 1.17
C LYS A 13 -5.17 -15.16 1.98
N ASP A 14 -4.94 -16.28 2.66
CA ASP A 14 -5.98 -17.01 3.40
C ASP A 14 -6.00 -16.68 4.91
N THR A 15 -5.11 -15.81 5.39
CA THR A 15 -5.17 -15.32 6.77
C THR A 15 -6.38 -14.40 6.97
N GLU A 16 -6.92 -14.35 8.19
CA GLU A 16 -8.04 -13.44 8.53
C GLU A 16 -7.57 -12.02 8.89
N ASN A 17 -6.32 -11.91 9.35
CA ASN A 17 -5.68 -10.64 9.73
C ASN A 17 -4.21 -10.61 9.27
N LEU A 18 -3.74 -9.43 8.88
CA LEU A 18 -2.38 -9.16 8.42
C LEU A 18 -1.72 -8.12 9.32
N ILE A 19 -0.49 -8.40 9.75
CA ILE A 19 0.37 -7.44 10.44
C ILE A 19 1.48 -7.02 9.47
N ILE A 20 1.58 -5.72 9.21
CA ILE A 20 2.65 -5.10 8.40
C ILE A 20 3.60 -4.39 9.36
N ASP A 21 4.80 -4.93 9.53
CA ASP A 21 5.79 -4.39 10.45
C ASP A 21 6.72 -3.39 9.76
N LEU A 22 6.52 -2.10 10.03
CA LEU A 22 7.33 -0.99 9.53
C LEU A 22 8.26 -0.41 10.60
N ARG A 23 8.38 -1.04 11.77
CA ARG A 23 9.19 -0.53 12.89
C ARG A 23 10.67 -0.35 12.55
N TYR A 24 11.15 -1.01 11.50
CA TYR A 24 12.53 -0.92 11.01
C TYR A 24 12.60 -0.42 9.55
N ASN A 25 11.48 0.04 8.98
CA ASN A 25 11.42 0.51 7.61
C ASN A 25 11.81 1.99 7.56
N THR A 26 13.01 2.27 7.07
CA THR A 26 13.55 3.64 6.96
C THR A 26 13.19 4.33 5.64
N GLY A 27 12.17 3.87 4.92
CA GLY A 27 11.66 4.52 3.73
C GLY A 27 12.11 3.91 2.41
N GLY A 28 12.29 4.77 1.41
CA GLY A 28 12.47 4.41 0.01
C GLY A 28 11.57 5.20 -0.93
N SER A 29 11.50 4.80 -2.20
CA SER A 29 10.69 5.50 -3.20
C SER A 29 9.18 5.35 -2.94
N THR A 30 8.47 6.47 -2.99
CA THR A 30 7.00 6.55 -2.87
C THR A 30 6.28 6.10 -4.15
N GLU A 31 7.00 5.96 -5.28
CA GLU A 31 6.43 5.54 -6.57
C GLU A 31 5.73 4.17 -6.51
N ALA A 32 6.15 3.30 -5.59
CA ALA A 32 5.57 1.98 -5.40
C ALA A 32 4.31 1.96 -4.51
N LEU A 33 3.96 3.08 -3.85
CA LEU A 33 2.83 3.13 -2.92
C LEU A 33 1.49 2.77 -3.56
N PRO A 34 1.12 3.30 -4.75
CA PRO A 34 -0.14 2.92 -5.38
C PRO A 34 -0.23 1.41 -5.65
N ILE A 35 0.89 0.78 -6.02
CA ILE A 35 0.97 -0.66 -6.26
C ILE A 35 0.74 -1.41 -4.95
N LEU A 36 1.45 -1.04 -3.88
CA LEU A 36 1.35 -1.71 -2.59
C LEU A 36 -0.04 -1.56 -1.97
N LEU A 37 -0.59 -0.34 -1.97
CA LEU A 37 -1.93 -0.05 -1.46
C LEU A 37 -3.00 -0.83 -2.21
N SER A 38 -2.84 -1.04 -3.52
CA SER A 38 -3.81 -1.81 -4.32
C SER A 38 -4.05 -3.24 -3.82
N TYR A 39 -3.08 -3.86 -3.13
CA TYR A 39 -3.28 -5.19 -2.52
C TYR A 39 -4.20 -5.15 -1.29
N MET A 40 -4.49 -3.98 -0.72
CA MET A 40 -5.38 -3.80 0.43
C MET A 40 -6.83 -3.56 0.01
N PHE A 41 -7.11 -3.46 -1.29
CA PHE A 41 -8.44 -3.18 -1.84
C PHE A 41 -8.88 -4.27 -2.82
N ASP A 42 -10.19 -4.31 -3.11
CA ASP A 42 -10.73 -5.24 -4.08
C ASP A 42 -10.37 -4.79 -5.52
N THR A 43 -9.82 -5.71 -6.31
CA THR A 43 -9.26 -5.44 -7.66
C THR A 43 -10.29 -4.98 -8.69
N SER A 44 -11.58 -5.12 -8.39
CA SER A 44 -12.69 -4.65 -9.23
C SER A 44 -12.98 -3.16 -9.05
N SER A 45 -12.44 -2.51 -8.02
CA SER A 45 -12.69 -1.10 -7.70
C SER A 45 -11.56 -0.20 -8.20
N ASN A 46 -11.91 0.94 -8.82
CA ASN A 46 -10.99 2.04 -9.10
C ASN A 46 -11.14 3.08 -7.97
N THR A 47 -10.61 2.74 -6.80
CA THR A 47 -10.74 3.52 -5.58
C THR A 47 -9.67 4.60 -5.58
N HIS A 48 -10.06 5.84 -5.30
CA HIS A 48 -9.13 6.95 -5.08
C HIS A 48 -8.34 6.67 -3.80
N LEU A 49 -7.01 6.81 -3.87
CA LEU A 49 -6.10 6.59 -2.75
C LEU A 49 -5.70 7.92 -2.14
N PHE A 50 -5.12 8.81 -2.95
CA PHE A 50 -4.66 10.14 -2.53
C PHE A 50 -4.42 11.04 -3.73
N SER A 51 -4.25 12.33 -3.46
CA SER A 51 -3.90 13.34 -4.47
C SER A 51 -2.67 14.11 -4.00
N ILE A 52 -1.73 14.35 -4.91
CA ILE A 52 -0.57 15.22 -4.68
C ILE A 52 -0.77 16.49 -5.49
N TYR A 53 -0.81 17.64 -4.81
CA TYR A 53 -0.79 18.96 -5.44
C TYR A 53 0.63 19.53 -5.43
N ASP A 54 1.22 19.68 -6.62
CA ASP A 54 2.49 20.36 -6.84
C ASP A 54 2.21 21.84 -7.14
N SER A 55 2.46 22.70 -6.16
CA SER A 55 2.21 24.15 -6.26
C SER A 55 3.17 24.88 -7.19
N VAL A 56 4.39 24.35 -7.38
CA VAL A 56 5.39 24.95 -8.28
C VAL A 56 4.97 24.76 -9.73
N ARG A 57 4.41 23.58 -10.05
CA ARG A 57 3.89 23.28 -11.39
C ARG A 57 2.41 23.63 -11.56
N ASN A 58 1.71 23.90 -10.47
CA ASN A 58 0.27 24.08 -10.40
C ASN A 58 -0.50 22.89 -11.02
N VAL A 59 -0.10 21.67 -10.62
CA VAL A 59 -0.68 20.42 -11.12
C VAL A 59 -1.10 19.55 -9.94
N THR A 60 -2.28 18.92 -10.06
CA THR A 60 -2.72 17.86 -9.15
C THR A 60 -2.60 16.51 -9.85
N ALA A 61 -1.97 15.55 -9.18
CA ALA A 61 -1.92 14.16 -9.62
C ALA A 61 -2.76 13.30 -8.67
N ASP A 62 -3.73 12.56 -9.22
CA ASP A 62 -4.58 11.65 -8.47
C ASP A 62 -4.12 10.20 -8.61
N PHE A 63 -3.98 9.52 -7.49
CA PHE A 63 -3.55 8.13 -7.41
C PHE A 63 -4.73 7.25 -7.04
N HIS A 64 -4.88 6.15 -7.77
CA HIS A 64 -5.99 5.22 -7.64
C HIS A 64 -5.48 3.79 -7.56
N THR A 65 -6.33 2.87 -7.11
CA THR A 65 -6.05 1.43 -7.13
C THR A 65 -5.83 0.91 -8.54
N LEU A 66 -4.91 -0.05 -8.65
CA LEU A 66 -4.62 -0.77 -9.89
C LEU A 66 -5.56 -1.95 -10.06
N ARG A 67 -6.14 -2.08 -11.26
CA ARG A 67 -7.03 -3.20 -11.60
C ARG A 67 -6.29 -4.53 -11.80
N ASN A 68 -5.06 -4.46 -12.31
CA ASN A 68 -4.25 -5.63 -12.65
C ASN A 68 -2.98 -5.66 -11.79
N ILE A 69 -3.09 -6.30 -10.62
CA ILE A 69 -1.93 -6.56 -9.74
C ILE A 69 -1.42 -7.99 -9.92
N SER A 70 -0.12 -8.20 -9.67
CA SER A 70 0.49 -9.54 -9.78
C SER A 70 0.29 -10.35 -8.50
N GLY A 71 -0.74 -11.21 -8.50
CA GLY A 71 -1.05 -12.09 -7.37
C GLY A 71 -2.41 -11.81 -6.75
N PRO A 72 -2.75 -12.52 -5.66
CA PRO A 72 -4.00 -12.28 -4.95
C PRO A 72 -3.95 -10.94 -4.23
N SER A 73 -5.03 -10.16 -4.31
CA SER A 73 -5.26 -9.07 -3.37
C SER A 73 -5.55 -9.65 -1.98
N TYR A 74 -5.14 -8.94 -0.93
CA TYR A 74 -5.55 -9.23 0.44
C TYR A 74 -7.02 -8.83 0.68
N GLY A 75 -7.50 -7.83 -0.07
CA GLY A 75 -8.89 -7.39 -0.09
C GLY A 75 -9.25 -6.43 1.03
N SER A 76 -10.39 -5.76 0.87
CA SER A 76 -10.82 -4.61 1.68
C SER A 76 -11.43 -4.97 3.05
N ARG A 77 -11.68 -6.26 3.32
CA ARG A 77 -12.49 -6.72 4.45
C ARG A 77 -11.71 -7.27 5.63
N LYS A 78 -10.47 -7.72 5.38
CA LYS A 78 -9.64 -8.40 6.39
C LYS A 78 -8.94 -7.37 7.26
N GLY A 79 -8.68 -7.71 8.52
CA GLY A 79 -8.03 -6.78 9.45
C GLY A 79 -6.57 -6.54 9.06
N ILE A 80 -6.17 -5.28 8.92
CA ILE A 80 -4.79 -4.87 8.64
C ILE A 80 -4.28 -4.04 9.82
N TYR A 81 -3.13 -4.42 10.37
CA TYR A 81 -2.49 -3.74 11.49
C TYR A 81 -1.09 -3.32 11.06
N VAL A 82 -0.80 -2.02 11.09
CA VAL A 82 0.51 -1.48 10.74
C VAL A 82 1.27 -1.14 12.03
N LEU A 83 2.47 -1.73 12.19
CA LEU A 83 3.35 -1.42 13.32
C LEU A 83 4.37 -0.37 12.89
N THR A 84 4.44 0.75 13.60
CA THR A 84 5.40 1.83 13.33
C THR A 84 6.34 2.05 14.53
N SER A 85 7.47 2.70 14.28
CA SER A 85 8.39 3.17 15.32
C SER A 85 8.91 4.57 14.97
N TYR A 86 9.76 5.14 15.83
CA TYR A 86 10.44 6.40 15.53
C TYR A 86 11.44 6.29 14.36
N TYR A 87 11.77 5.07 13.91
CA TYR A 87 12.60 4.84 12.72
C TYR A 87 11.79 4.72 11.43
N THR A 88 10.46 4.63 11.52
CA THR A 88 9.61 4.58 10.32
C THR A 88 9.74 5.92 9.59
N ALA A 89 10.14 5.89 8.32
CA ALA A 89 10.45 7.11 7.57
C ALA A 89 9.92 7.08 6.12
N GLU A 90 9.73 8.27 5.53
CA GLU A 90 9.42 8.52 4.11
C GLU A 90 8.23 7.69 3.60
N ALA A 91 8.42 6.86 2.56
CA ALA A 91 7.37 5.99 2.01
C ALA A 91 6.77 5.04 3.06
N GLY A 92 7.51 4.69 4.13
CA GLY A 92 6.97 3.93 5.25
C GLY A 92 5.95 4.72 6.06
N GLU A 93 6.20 6.01 6.29
CA GLU A 93 5.26 6.93 6.95
C GLU A 93 4.03 7.16 6.08
N GLU A 94 4.23 7.43 4.79
CA GLU A 94 3.12 7.68 3.86
C GLU A 94 2.22 6.46 3.72
N PHE A 95 2.78 5.25 3.61
CA PHE A 95 1.99 4.01 3.63
C PHE A 95 1.18 3.88 4.92
N ALA A 96 1.81 4.05 6.08
CA ALA A 96 1.13 3.92 7.37
C ALA A 96 -0.01 4.93 7.52
N TYR A 97 0.21 6.16 7.07
CA TYR A 97 -0.79 7.23 7.08
C TYR A 97 -1.98 6.91 6.16
N LEU A 98 -1.73 6.46 4.93
CA LEU A 98 -2.77 6.15 3.95
C LEU A 98 -3.61 4.92 4.31
N ILE A 99 -3.06 3.97 5.06
CA ILE A 99 -3.86 2.84 5.59
C ILE A 99 -4.77 3.29 6.75
N GLN A 100 -4.40 4.35 7.46
CA GLN A 100 -5.18 4.89 8.56
C GLN A 100 -6.35 5.78 8.09
N SER A 101 -6.20 6.48 6.96
CA SER A 101 -7.16 7.45 6.43
C SER A 101 -8.40 6.81 5.81
#